data_AF-A0A351FAH3-F1
#
_entry.id   AF-A0A351FAH3-F1
#
_cell.length_a   1.000
_cell.length_b   1.000
_cell.length_c   1.000
_cell.angle_alpha   90.00
_cell.angle_beta   90.00
_cell.angle_gamma   90.00
#
_symmetry.space_group_name_H-M   'P 1'
#
loop_
_entity.id
_entity.type
_entity.pdbx_description
1 polymer ?
#
loop_
_entity_poly.entity_id
_entity_poly.type
_entity_poly.pdbx_seq_one_letter_code
_entity_poly.pdbx_strand_id
1 'polypeptide(L)'
;MSSSDSLRDAAKELSEAVDALSFGPPTAFVYNPLDYAWSIHEQYLKLAGKGKKKVVFLGMNPGPFGMAQTGVPFGEISAVRDWMGLSGEVGKPSPEHPKRQVEGLACAKSEVSGRRLWGLFSERFGKAESFFEDHFVANYCPLVFMEEGGRNRTPDKLPASESRLLEEACDAHLLQVAEILRPDCLVGVGEFARKKAETALAGMDIGIGRILHPSPASPAANRGWAEAATEQMLEQGIWK
;
A
#
# COMPACT_ATOMS: atom_id res chain seq x y z
N MET A 1 8.56 23.19 -2.86
CA MET A 1 8.41 21.98 -2.02
C MET A 1 8.87 20.80 -2.87
N SER A 2 9.63 19.84 -2.31
CA SER A 2 10.01 18.64 -3.07
C SER A 2 8.80 17.72 -3.26
N SER A 3 8.80 16.85 -4.28
CA SER A 3 7.72 15.87 -4.46
C SER A 3 7.56 14.96 -3.24
N SER A 4 8.66 14.57 -2.58
CA SER A 4 8.63 13.78 -1.35
C SER A 4 8.06 14.54 -0.16
N ASP A 5 8.25 15.86 -0.06
CA ASP A 5 7.62 16.66 0.99
C ASP A 5 6.12 16.78 0.76
N SER A 6 5.69 17.03 -0.49
CA SER A 6 4.27 17.08 -0.84
C SER A 6 3.58 15.74 -0.59
N LEU A 7 4.26 14.61 -0.86
CA LEU A 7 3.74 13.28 -0.50
C LEU A 7 3.63 13.07 1.01
N ARG A 8 4.57 13.60 1.80
CA ARG A 8 4.49 13.53 3.26
C ARG A 8 3.30 14.31 3.78
N ASP A 9 3.07 15.51 3.25
CA ASP A 9 1.93 16.34 3.64
C ASP A 9 0.61 15.66 3.26
N ALA A 10 0.49 15.13 2.03
CA ALA A 10 -0.67 14.37 1.58
C ALA A 10 -0.93 13.12 2.46
N ALA A 11 0.11 12.36 2.81
CA ALA A 11 -0.04 11.17 3.64
C ALA A 11 -0.45 11.50 5.08
N LYS A 12 0.02 12.63 5.64
CA LYS A 12 -0.44 13.13 6.95
C LYS A 12 -1.89 13.58 6.91
N GLU A 13 -2.27 14.35 5.89
CA GLU A 13 -3.66 14.77 5.68
C GLU A 13 -4.59 13.56 5.61
N LEU A 14 -4.21 12.52 4.85
CA LEU A 14 -4.95 11.26 4.81
C LEU A 14 -5.02 10.61 6.19
N SER A 15 -3.90 10.49 6.90
CA SER A 15 -3.84 9.87 8.23
C SER A 15 -4.81 10.54 9.21
N GLU A 16 -4.77 11.87 9.28
CA GLU A 16 -5.64 12.67 10.15
C GLU A 16 -7.11 12.53 9.75
N ALA A 17 -7.40 12.56 8.43
CA ALA A 17 -8.77 12.43 7.93
C ALA A 17 -9.39 11.08 8.25
N VAL A 18 -8.64 9.97 8.11
CA VAL A 18 -9.17 8.63 8.38
C VAL A 18 -9.23 8.30 9.88
N ASP A 19 -8.38 8.90 10.71
CA ASP A 19 -8.41 8.74 12.18
C ASP A 19 -9.64 9.42 12.80
N ALA A 20 -10.21 10.43 12.15
CA ALA A 20 -11.44 11.08 12.57
C ALA A 20 -12.71 10.22 12.31
N LEU A 21 -12.59 9.14 11.54
CA LEU A 21 -13.72 8.28 11.18
C LEU A 21 -14.02 7.26 12.29
N SER A 22 -15.27 6.81 12.35
CA SER A 22 -15.74 5.79 13.30
C SER A 22 -16.33 4.61 12.54
N PHE A 23 -16.03 3.41 13.03
CA PHE A 23 -16.45 2.16 12.42
C PHE A 23 -17.17 1.30 13.46
N GLY A 24 -18.37 0.84 13.13
CA GLY A 24 -19.21 0.04 14.02
C GLY A 24 -18.99 -1.46 13.89
N PRO A 25 -19.68 -2.25 14.74
CA PRO A 25 -19.65 -3.71 14.65
C PRO A 25 -20.01 -4.22 13.24
N PRO A 26 -19.33 -5.29 12.75
CA PRO A 26 -18.40 -6.13 13.49
C PRO A 26 -16.95 -5.62 13.52
N THR A 27 -16.64 -4.39 13.10
CA THR A 27 -15.31 -3.81 13.31
C THR A 27 -15.13 -3.53 14.80
N ALA A 28 -14.05 -4.05 15.37
CA ALA A 28 -13.70 -3.87 16.79
C ALA A 28 -12.33 -3.20 16.96
N PHE A 29 -11.41 -3.40 16.02
CA PHE A 29 -10.08 -2.79 16.03
C PHE A 29 -9.79 -2.15 14.67
N VAL A 30 -9.25 -0.94 14.70
CA VAL A 30 -8.80 -0.19 13.53
C VAL A 30 -7.38 0.26 13.78
N TYR A 31 -6.46 -0.09 12.88
CA TYR A 31 -5.07 0.36 12.96
C TYR A 31 -4.78 1.33 11.83
N ASN A 32 -4.08 2.41 12.14
CA ASN A 32 -3.53 3.34 11.17
C ASN A 32 -1.99 3.35 11.24
N PRO A 33 -1.29 2.62 10.35
CA PRO A 33 0.17 2.58 10.33
C PRO A 33 0.80 3.92 9.92
N LEU A 34 0.04 4.83 9.30
CA LEU A 34 0.55 6.17 9.00
C LEU A 34 0.70 7.02 10.26
N ASP A 35 0.01 6.67 11.35
CA ASP A 35 0.23 7.27 12.66
C ASP A 35 1.42 6.58 13.37
N TYR A 36 1.23 5.34 13.83
CA TYR A 36 2.21 4.70 14.72
C TYR A 36 3.50 4.22 14.03
N ALA A 37 3.54 4.07 12.70
CA ALA A 37 4.74 3.67 11.96
C ALA A 37 5.29 4.80 11.05
N TRP A 38 4.91 6.06 11.34
CA TRP A 38 5.26 7.23 10.52
C TRP A 38 6.76 7.36 10.25
N SER A 39 7.61 7.08 11.23
CA SER A 39 9.07 7.23 11.09
C SER A 39 9.63 6.46 9.89
N ILE A 40 9.17 5.22 9.68
CA ILE A 40 9.59 4.39 8.56
C ILE A 40 8.86 4.79 7.28
N HIS A 41 7.56 5.10 7.37
CA HIS A 41 6.78 5.55 6.21
C HIS A 41 7.37 6.84 5.59
N GLU A 42 7.79 7.78 6.43
CA GLU A 42 8.42 9.02 5.97
C GLU A 42 9.73 8.77 5.23
N GLN A 43 10.56 7.82 5.71
CA GLN A 43 11.78 7.44 5.00
C GLN A 43 11.46 6.77 3.66
N TYR A 44 10.42 5.94 3.61
CA TYR A 44 9.91 5.38 2.36
C TYR A 44 9.50 6.48 1.38
N LEU A 45 8.74 7.49 1.80
CA LEU A 45 8.34 8.60 0.93
C LEU A 45 9.54 9.42 0.44
N LYS A 46 10.57 9.61 1.29
CA LYS A 46 11.83 10.28 0.89
C LYS A 46 12.64 9.47 -0.12
N LEU A 47 12.68 8.14 0.03
CA LEU A 47 13.37 7.23 -0.89
C LEU A 47 12.62 7.13 -2.23
N ALA A 48 11.35 6.76 -2.16
CA ALA A 48 10.53 6.37 -3.29
C ALA A 48 9.89 7.57 -4.02
N GLY A 49 9.58 8.65 -3.32
CA GLY A 49 8.75 9.77 -3.81
C GLY A 49 9.48 10.85 -4.60
N LYS A 50 10.72 10.62 -5.05
CA LYS A 50 11.52 11.63 -5.79
C LYS A 50 11.08 11.76 -7.25
N GLY A 51 10.72 12.97 -7.67
CA GLY A 51 10.44 13.30 -9.07
C GLY A 51 9.17 12.65 -9.63
N LYS A 52 9.03 12.77 -10.95
CA LYS A 52 7.97 12.11 -11.72
C LYS A 52 8.18 10.59 -11.71
N LYS A 53 7.10 9.80 -11.76
CA LYS A 53 7.14 8.36 -11.99
C LYS A 53 6.62 7.99 -13.37
N LYS A 54 7.02 6.82 -13.87
CA LYS A 54 6.36 6.18 -15.01
C LYS A 54 5.19 5.32 -14.53
N VAL A 55 5.39 4.60 -13.42
CA VAL A 55 4.42 3.61 -12.92
C VAL A 55 4.15 3.79 -11.43
N VAL A 56 2.89 3.86 -11.05
CA VAL A 56 2.45 3.75 -9.65
C VAL A 56 1.69 2.45 -9.45
N PHE A 57 2.15 1.57 -8.57
CA PHE A 57 1.39 0.38 -8.16
C PHE A 57 0.48 0.72 -6.98
N LEU A 58 -0.78 0.30 -7.05
CA LEU A 58 -1.77 0.57 -6.02
C LEU A 58 -2.29 -0.73 -5.41
N GLY A 59 -2.04 -0.94 -4.12
CA GLY A 59 -2.68 -1.98 -3.32
C GLY A 59 -3.99 -1.52 -2.70
N MET A 60 -4.71 -2.44 -2.07
CA MET A 60 -5.99 -2.13 -1.41
C MET A 60 -5.78 -1.47 -0.05
N ASN A 61 -5.24 -2.21 0.91
CA ASN A 61 -4.98 -1.74 2.27
C ASN A 61 -3.89 -2.61 2.95
N PRO A 62 -3.33 -2.19 4.09
CA PRO A 62 -2.26 -2.93 4.76
C PRO A 62 -2.66 -4.36 5.14
N GLY A 63 -1.74 -5.30 4.96
CA GLY A 63 -1.82 -6.60 5.59
C GLY A 63 -1.18 -6.59 7.00
N PRO A 64 -1.56 -7.56 7.86
CA PRO A 64 -1.25 -7.53 9.29
C PRO A 64 0.23 -7.77 9.62
N PHE A 65 1.01 -8.31 8.69
CA PHE A 65 2.43 -8.64 8.89
C PHE A 65 3.37 -7.91 7.92
N GLY A 66 2.82 -7.01 7.09
CA GLY A 66 3.58 -6.15 6.18
C GLY A 66 3.45 -4.69 6.62
N MET A 67 2.68 -3.90 5.87
CA MET A 67 2.52 -2.47 6.13
C MET A 67 2.00 -2.15 7.54
N ALA A 68 1.19 -3.02 8.17
CA ALA A 68 0.78 -2.81 9.56
C ALA A 68 1.94 -2.88 10.57
N GLN A 69 3.06 -3.51 10.20
CA GLN A 69 4.26 -3.60 11.02
C GLN A 69 5.29 -2.54 10.64
N THR A 70 5.35 -2.14 9.36
CA THR A 70 6.47 -1.37 8.81
C THR A 70 6.10 0.03 8.34
N GLY A 71 4.82 0.34 8.17
CA GLY A 71 4.38 1.57 7.51
C GLY A 71 4.62 1.60 5.99
N VAL A 72 5.27 0.61 5.39
CA VAL A 72 5.56 0.58 3.94
C VAL A 72 4.51 -0.26 3.21
N PRO A 73 3.90 0.20 2.09
CA PRO A 73 2.97 -0.60 1.30
C PRO A 73 3.54 -1.98 0.93
N PHE A 74 2.75 -3.04 1.10
CA PHE A 74 3.24 -4.42 0.93
C PHE A 74 4.51 -4.74 1.76
N GLY A 75 4.77 -4.01 2.84
CA GLY A 75 6.10 -3.88 3.45
C GLY A 75 6.52 -5.10 4.25
N GLU A 76 6.93 -6.16 3.55
CA GLU A 76 7.58 -7.32 4.13
C GLU A 76 8.89 -6.91 4.82
N ILE A 77 9.12 -7.44 6.02
CA ILE A 77 10.17 -6.97 6.93
C ILE A 77 11.56 -6.94 6.28
N SER A 78 11.96 -8.00 5.58
CA SER A 78 13.28 -8.12 4.97
C SER A 78 13.41 -7.20 3.77
N ALA A 79 12.35 -7.05 2.96
CA ALA A 79 12.35 -6.07 1.87
C ALA A 79 12.51 -4.64 2.38
N VAL A 80 11.80 -4.27 3.45
CA VAL A 80 11.88 -2.93 4.04
C VAL A 80 13.24 -2.68 4.68
N ARG A 81 13.73 -3.62 5.50
CA ARG A 81 14.98 -3.46 6.26
C ARG A 81 16.22 -3.65 5.38
N ASP A 82 16.29 -4.74 4.65
CA ASP A 82 17.53 -5.19 4.00
C ASP A 82 17.65 -4.65 2.57
N TRP A 83 16.55 -4.61 1.82
CA TRP A 83 16.59 -4.16 0.42
C TRP A 83 16.40 -2.65 0.27
N MET A 84 15.43 -2.05 0.99
CA MET A 84 15.21 -0.60 0.99
C MET A 84 16.08 0.15 2.01
N GLY A 85 16.70 -0.54 2.97
CA GLY A 85 17.55 0.07 4.00
C GLY A 85 16.79 0.93 5.02
N LEU A 86 15.49 0.72 5.19
CA LEU A 86 14.64 1.53 6.07
C LEU A 86 14.66 0.98 7.50
N SER A 87 14.72 1.87 8.48
CA SER A 87 14.74 1.49 9.91
C SER A 87 14.09 2.57 10.77
N GLY A 88 13.56 2.21 11.93
CA GLY A 88 12.94 3.18 12.81
C GLY A 88 12.11 2.54 13.90
N GLU A 89 11.72 3.35 14.87
CA GLU A 89 10.78 2.94 15.90
C GLU A 89 9.36 2.86 15.33
N VAL A 90 8.60 1.88 15.81
CA VAL A 90 7.20 1.66 15.48
C VAL A 90 6.42 1.65 16.78
N GLY A 91 5.48 2.57 16.92
CA GLY A 91 4.58 2.66 18.05
C GLY A 91 3.51 1.56 18.04
N LYS A 92 2.49 1.74 18.88
CA LYS A 92 1.40 0.78 19.04
C LYS A 92 0.07 1.43 18.66
N PRO A 93 -0.82 0.70 17.95
CA PRO A 93 -2.20 1.14 17.80
C PRO A 93 -2.92 1.07 19.15
N SER A 94 -3.96 1.89 19.31
CA SER A 94 -4.80 1.89 20.51
C SER A 94 -6.29 1.84 20.11
N PRO A 95 -7.03 0.75 20.43
CA PRO A 95 -6.58 -0.47 21.11
C PRO A 95 -5.77 -1.41 20.21
N GLU A 96 -4.94 -2.27 20.80
CA GLU A 96 -4.21 -3.34 20.10
C GLU A 96 -4.87 -4.71 20.35
N HIS A 97 -5.20 -5.44 19.29
CA HIS A 97 -5.76 -6.78 19.38
C HIS A 97 -4.66 -7.81 19.75
N PRO A 98 -4.86 -8.68 20.78
CA PRO A 98 -3.83 -9.59 21.30
C PRO A 98 -3.22 -10.56 20.28
N LYS A 99 -3.98 -11.01 19.27
CA LYS A 99 -3.47 -11.89 18.18
C LYS A 99 -2.86 -11.16 16.98
N ARG A 100 -2.81 -9.82 17.02
CA ARG A 100 -2.42 -8.93 15.92
C ARG A 100 -1.57 -7.79 16.48
N GLN A 101 -0.56 -8.15 17.27
CA GLN A 101 0.36 -7.19 17.83
C GLN A 101 1.26 -6.60 16.74
N VAL A 102 1.59 -5.34 16.90
CA VAL A 102 2.55 -4.59 16.10
C VAL A 102 3.91 -4.71 16.78
N GLU A 103 4.78 -5.53 16.21
CA GLU A 103 6.15 -5.78 16.69
C GLU A 103 7.19 -4.97 15.91
N GLY A 104 6.75 -4.18 14.94
CA GLY A 104 7.63 -3.38 14.09
C GLY A 104 8.51 -4.26 13.20
N LEU A 105 9.75 -3.82 12.97
CA LEU A 105 10.76 -4.57 12.22
C LEU A 105 11.27 -5.83 12.94
N ALA A 106 10.87 -6.06 14.21
CA ALA A 106 11.16 -7.29 14.94
C ALA A 106 10.12 -8.40 14.71
N CYS A 107 9.03 -8.11 13.98
CA CYS A 107 8.02 -9.10 13.63
C CYS A 107 8.66 -10.31 12.91
N ALA A 108 8.52 -11.50 13.50
CA ALA A 108 9.10 -12.73 12.93
C ALA A 108 8.26 -13.31 11.77
N LYS A 109 7.06 -12.77 11.54
CA LYS A 109 6.15 -13.25 10.48
C LYS A 109 6.43 -12.52 9.18
N SER A 110 6.52 -13.28 8.10
CA SER A 110 6.67 -12.74 6.75
C SER A 110 5.29 -12.60 6.08
N GLU A 111 5.01 -11.43 5.51
CA GLU A 111 3.84 -11.21 4.66
C GLU A 111 4.10 -11.76 3.25
N VAL A 112 3.46 -12.87 2.90
CA VAL A 112 3.65 -13.55 1.60
C VAL A 112 3.37 -12.64 0.40
N SER A 113 2.33 -11.80 0.49
CA SER A 113 1.98 -10.82 -0.56
C SER A 113 3.12 -9.84 -0.80
N GLY A 114 3.64 -9.25 0.26
CA GLY A 114 4.78 -8.33 0.21
C GLY A 114 6.06 -8.98 -0.27
N ARG A 115 6.37 -10.18 0.23
CA ARG A 115 7.55 -10.95 -0.19
C ARG A 115 7.56 -11.20 -1.69
N ARG A 116 6.41 -11.59 -2.25
CA ARG A 116 6.27 -11.85 -3.70
C ARG A 116 6.45 -10.57 -4.52
N LEU A 117 5.79 -9.49 -4.12
CA LEU A 117 5.83 -8.21 -4.84
C LEU A 117 7.23 -7.57 -4.81
N TRP A 118 7.79 -7.38 -3.63
CA TRP A 118 9.13 -6.80 -3.49
C TRP A 118 10.22 -7.74 -3.95
N GLY A 119 10.03 -9.07 -3.85
CA GLY A 119 10.95 -10.06 -4.40
C GLY A 119 11.09 -9.93 -5.92
N LEU A 120 9.97 -9.83 -6.66
CA LEU A 120 9.99 -9.59 -8.10
C LEU A 120 10.75 -8.30 -8.47
N PHE A 121 10.51 -7.21 -7.73
CA PHE A 121 11.17 -5.94 -8.00
C PHE A 121 12.66 -5.98 -7.64
N SER A 122 13.03 -6.61 -6.52
CA SER A 122 14.43 -6.82 -6.16
C SER A 122 15.18 -7.65 -7.20
N GLU A 123 14.57 -8.71 -7.72
CA GLU A 123 15.18 -9.56 -8.75
C GLU A 123 15.38 -8.80 -10.07
N ARG A 124 14.36 -8.04 -10.50
CA ARG A 124 14.39 -7.31 -11.78
C ARG A 124 15.32 -6.09 -11.76
N PHE A 125 15.34 -5.33 -10.66
CA PHE A 125 16.03 -4.02 -10.60
C PHE A 125 17.34 -4.06 -9.81
N GLY A 126 17.60 -5.13 -9.06
CA GLY A 126 18.77 -5.26 -8.20
C GLY A 126 18.69 -4.36 -6.97
N LYS A 127 18.87 -3.05 -7.15
CA LYS A 127 18.81 -2.04 -6.07
C LYS A 127 17.44 -1.38 -5.98
N ALA A 128 17.02 -1.02 -4.76
CA ALA A 128 15.75 -0.33 -4.53
C ALA A 128 15.68 1.02 -5.25
N GLU A 129 16.77 1.79 -5.26
CA GLU A 129 16.83 3.08 -5.94
C GLU A 129 16.57 2.97 -7.44
N SER A 130 17.03 1.89 -8.08
CA SER A 130 16.80 1.63 -9.51
C SER A 130 15.33 1.33 -9.80
N PHE A 131 14.61 0.66 -8.89
CA PHE A 131 13.16 0.52 -9.00
C PHE A 131 12.47 1.87 -8.82
N PHE A 132 12.82 2.60 -7.76
CA PHE A 132 12.17 3.85 -7.37
C PHE A 132 12.49 5.04 -8.28
N GLU A 133 13.45 4.94 -9.20
CA GLU A 133 13.67 5.95 -10.23
C GLU A 133 12.39 6.19 -11.04
N ASP A 134 11.76 5.10 -11.51
CA ASP A 134 10.58 5.14 -12.37
C ASP A 134 9.29 4.63 -11.72
N HIS A 135 9.38 3.95 -10.57
CA HIS A 135 8.23 3.28 -9.95
C HIS A 135 7.94 3.79 -8.54
N PHE A 136 6.69 3.65 -8.11
CA PHE A 136 6.25 3.91 -6.74
C PHE A 136 5.15 2.93 -6.34
N VAL A 137 5.01 2.64 -5.05
CA VAL A 137 3.94 1.76 -4.53
C VAL A 137 3.13 2.50 -3.47
N ALA A 138 1.81 2.42 -3.54
CA ALA A 138 0.88 2.97 -2.58
C ALA A 138 -0.16 1.92 -2.17
N ASN A 139 -0.83 2.15 -1.05
CA ASN A 139 -2.14 1.54 -0.79
C ASN A 139 -3.21 2.61 -0.98
N TYR A 140 -4.38 2.19 -1.47
CA TYR A 140 -5.54 3.08 -1.58
C TYR A 140 -6.03 3.52 -0.21
N CYS A 141 -6.28 2.57 0.69
CA CYS A 141 -6.70 2.80 2.06
C CYS A 141 -5.54 2.49 3.02
N PRO A 142 -5.21 3.35 4.00
CA PRO A 142 -4.13 3.09 4.94
C PRO A 142 -4.58 2.27 6.15
N LEU A 143 -5.87 2.04 6.34
CA LEU A 143 -6.40 1.42 7.56
C LEU A 143 -6.44 -0.11 7.49
N VAL A 144 -6.24 -0.75 8.65
CA VAL A 144 -6.51 -2.17 8.88
C VAL A 144 -7.75 -2.29 9.73
N PHE A 145 -8.70 -3.13 9.31
CA PHE A 145 -9.94 -3.39 10.05
C PHE A 145 -9.94 -4.82 10.57
N MET A 146 -10.28 -5.01 11.84
CA MET A 146 -10.38 -6.34 12.46
C MET A 146 -11.63 -6.47 13.32
N GLU A 147 -12.19 -7.67 13.32
CA GLU A 147 -13.26 -8.06 14.23
C GLU A 147 -12.69 -8.47 15.60
N GLU A 148 -13.57 -8.66 16.58
CA GLU A 148 -13.23 -9.04 17.96
C GLU A 148 -12.33 -10.30 18.03
N GLY A 149 -12.51 -11.25 17.11
CA GLY A 149 -11.70 -12.46 17.04
C GLY A 149 -10.33 -12.30 16.37
N GLY A 150 -10.01 -11.10 15.87
CA GLY A 150 -8.79 -10.78 15.11
C GLY A 150 -8.88 -11.14 13.62
N ARG A 151 -10.10 -11.40 13.12
CA ARG A 151 -10.36 -11.67 11.70
C ARG A 151 -10.23 -10.36 10.92
N ASN A 152 -9.44 -10.38 9.86
CA ASN A 152 -9.28 -9.22 8.97
C ASN A 152 -10.57 -8.91 8.21
N ARG A 153 -10.95 -7.63 8.16
CA ARG A 153 -11.97 -7.08 7.28
C ARG A 153 -11.30 -6.18 6.24
N THR A 154 -11.76 -6.30 5.02
CA THR A 154 -11.29 -5.50 3.89
C THR A 154 -12.26 -4.34 3.66
N PRO A 155 -11.81 -3.19 3.09
CA PRO A 155 -12.67 -2.02 2.91
C PRO A 155 -13.98 -2.31 2.16
N ASP A 156 -13.96 -3.23 1.18
CA ASP A 156 -15.14 -3.66 0.42
C ASP A 156 -16.21 -4.38 1.25
N LYS A 157 -15.89 -4.79 2.48
CA LYS A 157 -16.80 -5.45 3.42
C LYS A 157 -17.37 -4.50 4.47
N LEU A 158 -17.03 -3.21 4.41
CA LEU A 158 -17.62 -2.19 5.27
C LEU A 158 -19.03 -1.83 4.76
N PRO A 159 -19.97 -1.50 5.64
CA PRO A 159 -21.26 -0.94 5.23
C PRO A 159 -21.05 0.34 4.43
N ALA A 160 -21.92 0.59 3.44
CA ALA A 160 -21.80 1.76 2.56
C ALA A 160 -21.76 3.10 3.32
N SER A 161 -22.45 3.19 4.47
CA SER A 161 -22.43 4.37 5.33
C SER A 161 -21.07 4.66 5.96
N GLU A 162 -20.26 3.63 6.20
CA GLU A 162 -18.91 3.75 6.75
C GLU A 162 -17.86 3.88 5.64
N SER A 163 -18.01 3.12 4.55
CA SER A 163 -17.04 3.13 3.46
C SER A 163 -17.04 4.43 2.67
N ARG A 164 -18.17 5.16 2.61
CA ARG A 164 -18.28 6.38 1.80
C ARG A 164 -17.26 7.45 2.19
N LEU A 165 -17.23 7.87 3.46
CA LEU A 165 -16.31 8.92 3.92
C LEU A 165 -14.85 8.46 3.86
N LEU A 166 -14.61 7.18 4.12
CA LEU A 166 -13.28 6.57 3.96
C LEU A 166 -12.81 6.65 2.51
N GLU A 167 -13.65 6.25 1.56
CA GLU A 167 -13.35 6.28 0.14
C GLU A 167 -13.18 7.70 -0.38
N GLU A 168 -14.00 8.66 0.07
CA GLU A 168 -13.83 10.08 -0.26
C GLU A 168 -12.44 10.60 0.16
N ALA A 169 -11.97 10.25 1.37
CA ALA A 169 -10.61 10.62 1.83
C ALA A 169 -9.51 9.89 1.03
N CYS A 170 -9.69 8.60 0.75
CA CYS A 170 -8.73 7.80 -0.02
C CYS A 170 -8.64 8.24 -1.49
N ASP A 171 -9.76 8.60 -2.11
CA ASP A 171 -9.83 9.13 -3.49
C ASP A 171 -9.13 10.48 -3.58
N ALA A 172 -9.37 11.39 -2.62
CA ALA A 172 -8.70 12.68 -2.57
C ALA A 172 -7.18 12.53 -2.43
N HIS A 173 -6.71 11.64 -1.55
CA HIS A 173 -5.29 11.35 -1.42
C HIS A 173 -4.71 10.72 -2.70
N LEU A 174 -5.41 9.78 -3.34
CA LEU A 174 -4.94 9.16 -4.57
C LEU A 174 -4.80 10.18 -5.70
N LEU A 175 -5.72 11.14 -5.80
CA LEU A 175 -5.63 12.26 -6.73
C LEU A 175 -4.38 13.10 -6.45
N GLN A 176 -4.14 13.50 -5.19
CA GLN A 176 -2.93 14.23 -4.80
C GLN A 176 -1.65 13.46 -5.18
N VAL A 177 -1.58 12.15 -4.90
CA VAL A 177 -0.44 11.30 -5.27
C VAL A 177 -0.23 11.32 -6.80
N ALA A 178 -1.30 11.20 -7.58
CA ALA A 178 -1.23 11.25 -9.04
C ALA A 178 -0.77 12.62 -9.56
N GLU A 179 -1.22 13.72 -8.96
CA GLU A 179 -0.80 15.08 -9.32
C GLU A 179 0.67 15.34 -8.98
N ILE A 180 1.15 14.83 -7.84
CA ILE A 180 2.54 15.00 -7.39
C ILE A 180 3.50 14.17 -8.25
N LEU A 181 3.18 12.89 -8.43
CA LEU A 181 4.06 11.93 -9.11
C LEU A 181 3.90 11.92 -10.63
N ARG A 182 2.77 12.40 -11.15
CA ARG A 182 2.44 12.48 -12.58
C ARG A 182 2.77 11.18 -13.33
N PRO A 183 2.26 10.01 -12.90
CA PRO A 183 2.59 8.74 -13.54
C PRO A 183 2.05 8.67 -14.97
N ASP A 184 2.75 7.94 -15.84
CA ASP A 184 2.21 7.59 -17.16
C ASP A 184 1.14 6.48 -17.03
N CYS A 185 1.32 5.59 -16.05
CA CYS A 185 0.38 4.52 -15.74
C CYS A 185 0.24 4.26 -14.23
N LEU A 186 -0.98 3.97 -13.79
CA LEU A 186 -1.27 3.40 -12.49
C LEU A 186 -1.73 1.95 -12.63
N VAL A 187 -1.09 1.05 -11.89
CA VAL A 187 -1.34 -0.40 -11.93
C VAL A 187 -2.01 -0.86 -10.65
N GLY A 188 -3.29 -1.23 -10.74
CA GLY A 188 -4.00 -1.86 -9.64
C GLY A 188 -3.42 -3.25 -9.35
N VAL A 189 -2.97 -3.49 -8.12
CA VAL A 189 -2.57 -4.81 -7.63
C VAL A 189 -3.84 -5.53 -7.17
N GLY A 190 -4.51 -6.19 -8.11
CA GLY A 190 -5.84 -6.76 -7.93
C GLY A 190 -6.98 -5.84 -8.40
N GLU A 191 -8.19 -6.42 -8.51
CA GLU A 191 -9.33 -5.77 -9.15
C GLU A 191 -9.91 -4.61 -8.34
N PHE A 192 -9.91 -4.70 -7.00
CA PHE A 192 -10.40 -3.61 -6.15
C PHE A 192 -9.61 -2.33 -6.39
N ALA A 193 -8.27 -2.41 -6.30
CA ALA A 193 -7.40 -1.24 -6.45
C ALA A 193 -7.48 -0.66 -7.87
N ARG A 194 -7.58 -1.51 -8.90
CA ARG A 194 -7.80 -1.07 -10.29
C ARG A 194 -9.07 -0.23 -10.41
N LYS A 195 -10.21 -0.73 -9.90
CA LYS A 195 -11.50 -0.01 -9.97
C LYS A 195 -11.48 1.32 -9.19
N LYS A 196 -10.82 1.35 -8.02
CA LYS A 196 -10.66 2.58 -7.25
C LYS A 196 -9.83 3.62 -8.00
N ALA A 197 -8.73 3.20 -8.63
CA ALA A 197 -7.95 4.09 -9.48
C ALA A 197 -8.75 4.63 -10.67
N GLU A 198 -9.54 3.78 -11.36
CA GLU A 198 -10.40 4.23 -12.47
C GLU A 198 -11.40 5.29 -12.05
N THR A 199 -11.96 5.15 -10.85
CA THR A 199 -12.99 6.07 -10.34
C THR A 199 -12.36 7.37 -9.86
N ALA A 200 -11.34 7.29 -8.99
CA ALA A 200 -10.71 8.46 -8.38
C ALA A 200 -9.95 9.33 -9.40
N LEU A 201 -9.36 8.72 -10.43
CA LEU A 201 -8.55 9.41 -11.44
C LEU A 201 -9.32 9.62 -12.75
N ALA A 202 -10.65 9.49 -12.73
CA ALA A 202 -11.48 9.73 -13.90
C ALA A 202 -11.25 11.14 -14.46
N GLY A 203 -10.87 11.22 -15.74
CA GLY A 203 -10.57 12.48 -16.42
C GLY A 203 -9.10 12.91 -16.39
N MET A 204 -8.21 12.18 -15.70
CA MET A 204 -6.76 12.35 -15.85
C MET A 204 -6.23 11.54 -17.05
N ASP A 205 -5.21 12.07 -17.71
CA ASP A 205 -4.50 11.38 -18.79
C ASP A 205 -3.45 10.41 -18.21
N ILE A 206 -3.92 9.35 -17.55
CA ILE A 206 -3.11 8.31 -16.90
C ILE A 206 -3.65 6.94 -17.35
N GLY A 207 -2.77 6.09 -17.87
CA GLY A 207 -3.16 4.71 -18.22
C GLY A 207 -3.49 3.90 -16.96
N ILE A 208 -4.61 3.17 -16.95
CA ILE A 208 -4.97 2.29 -15.83
C ILE A 208 -4.76 0.83 -16.21
N GLY A 209 -3.79 0.19 -15.56
CA GLY A 209 -3.46 -1.22 -15.71
C GLY A 209 -3.86 -2.06 -14.50
N ARG A 210 -3.71 -3.38 -14.62
CA ARG A 210 -3.89 -4.32 -13.51
C ARG A 210 -2.94 -5.50 -13.58
N ILE A 211 -2.43 -5.89 -12.42
CA ILE A 211 -1.80 -7.19 -12.23
C ILE A 211 -2.60 -8.05 -11.24
N LEU A 212 -2.35 -9.35 -11.28
CA LEU A 212 -2.85 -10.30 -10.29
C LEU A 212 -2.37 -9.90 -8.89
N HIS A 213 -3.23 -10.01 -7.87
CA HIS A 213 -2.81 -9.78 -6.49
C HIS A 213 -1.93 -10.95 -5.99
N PRO A 214 -0.80 -10.70 -5.29
CA PRO A 214 0.15 -11.73 -4.82
C PRO A 214 -0.36 -12.61 -3.66
N SER A 215 -1.63 -12.51 -3.27
CA SER A 215 -2.12 -13.14 -2.04
C SER A 215 -2.17 -14.66 -2.19
N PRO A 216 -1.78 -15.43 -1.15
CA PRO A 216 -1.90 -16.89 -1.17
C PRO A 216 -3.35 -17.38 -1.24
N ALA A 217 -4.34 -16.50 -0.99
CA ALA A 217 -5.76 -16.80 -1.17
C ALA A 217 -6.13 -17.01 -2.65
N SER A 218 -5.31 -16.56 -3.61
CA SER A 218 -5.52 -16.78 -5.04
C SER A 218 -4.79 -18.05 -5.50
N PRO A 219 -5.49 -19.09 -5.98
CA PRO A 219 -4.85 -20.28 -6.55
C PRO A 219 -3.93 -19.94 -7.73
N ALA A 220 -4.25 -18.91 -8.51
CA ALA A 220 -3.41 -18.45 -9.62
C ALA A 220 -2.06 -17.90 -9.12
N ALA A 221 -2.06 -17.12 -8.04
CA ALA A 221 -0.83 -16.57 -7.47
C ALA A 221 0.10 -17.65 -6.89
N ASN A 222 -0.44 -18.82 -6.54
CA ASN A 222 0.34 -19.93 -6.00
C ASN A 222 1.06 -20.76 -7.08
N ARG A 223 0.78 -20.54 -8.36
CA ARG A 223 1.40 -21.27 -9.49
C ARG A 223 2.58 -20.55 -10.16
N GLY A 224 3.04 -19.44 -9.59
CA GLY A 224 4.06 -18.56 -10.19
C GLY A 224 3.50 -17.15 -10.36
N TRP A 225 3.48 -16.38 -9.27
CA TRP A 225 2.93 -15.02 -9.29
C TRP A 225 3.84 -14.05 -10.04
N ALA A 226 5.16 -14.18 -9.87
CA ALA A 226 6.13 -13.26 -10.45
C ALA A 226 6.10 -13.30 -11.98
N GLU A 227 6.02 -14.52 -12.53
CA GLU A 227 5.91 -14.77 -13.97
C GLU A 227 4.58 -14.21 -14.51
N ALA A 228 3.46 -14.53 -13.88
CA ALA A 228 2.14 -14.07 -14.31
C ALA A 228 2.01 -12.53 -14.24
N ALA A 229 2.53 -11.89 -13.19
CA ALA A 229 2.53 -10.43 -13.07
C ALA A 229 3.43 -9.78 -14.13
N THR A 230 4.59 -10.38 -14.42
CA THR A 230 5.51 -9.91 -15.47
C THR A 230 4.87 -9.99 -16.85
N GLU A 231 4.26 -11.13 -17.20
CA GLU A 231 3.52 -11.30 -18.46
C GLU A 231 2.43 -10.25 -18.60
N GLN A 232 1.61 -10.05 -17.57
CA GLN A 232 0.57 -9.01 -17.56
C GLN A 232 1.13 -7.60 -17.77
N MET A 233 2.27 -7.27 -17.16
CA MET A 233 2.90 -5.95 -17.35
C MET A 233 3.47 -5.77 -18.77
N LEU A 234 3.97 -6.84 -19.39
CA LEU A 234 4.44 -6.82 -20.77
C LEU A 234 3.28 -6.69 -21.77
N GLU A 235 2.21 -7.48 -21.60
CA GLU A 235 1.00 -7.44 -22.43
C GLU A 235 0.34 -6.05 -22.42
N GLN A 236 0.36 -5.38 -21.28
CA GLN A 236 -0.16 -4.02 -21.11
C GLN A 236 0.82 -2.93 -21.55
N GLY A 237 2.03 -3.29 -21.98
CA GLY A 237 3.07 -2.33 -22.40
C GLY A 237 3.64 -1.47 -21.26
N ILE A 238 3.39 -1.85 -20.01
CA ILE A 238 3.89 -1.16 -18.80
C ILE A 238 5.39 -1.41 -18.67
N TRP A 239 5.81 -2.66 -18.86
CA TRP A 239 7.20 -3.06 -18.92
C TRP A 239 7.62 -3.35 -20.36
N LYS A 240 8.94 -3.28 -20.58
CA LYS A 240 9.61 -3.61 -21.83
C LYS A 240 10.67 -4.68 -21.58
#